data_AF-A0A3M8H6D1-F1
#
_entry.id   AF-A0A3M8H6D1-F1
#
_cell.length_a   1.000
_cell.length_b   1.000
_cell.length_c   1.000
_cell.angle_alpha   90.00
_cell.angle_beta   90.00
_cell.angle_gamma   90.00
#
_symmetry.space_group_name_H-M   'P 1'
#
loop_
_entity.id
_entity.type
_entity.pdbx_description
1 polymer ?
#
loop_
_entity_poly.entity_id
_entity_poly.type
_entity_poly.pdbx_seq_one_letter_code
_entity_poly.pdbx_strand_id
1 'polypeptide(L)' 'MNQTKINPAVLRLLVIFPNVLSYMLLLGVIIYIITNFAALKAANGLTFWLILVIILGPIAIYTTYSIVKRIKAGVL' A
#
# COMPACT_ATOMS: atom_id res chain seq x y z
N MET A 1 32.37 12.05 -11.59
CA MET A 1 31.13 11.26 -11.70
C MET A 1 29.97 12.23 -11.87
N ASN A 2 29.39 12.33 -13.07
CA ASN A 2 28.18 13.12 -13.30
C ASN A 2 27.00 12.38 -12.65
N GLN A 3 26.64 12.75 -11.43
CA GLN A 3 25.42 12.26 -10.81
C GLN A 3 24.24 12.90 -11.55
N THR A 4 23.57 12.11 -12.39
CA THR A 4 22.27 12.46 -12.95
C THR A 4 21.34 12.72 -11.76
N LYS A 5 21.14 14.00 -11.39
CA LYS A 5 20.24 14.39 -10.32
C LYS A 5 18.83 14.00 -10.78
N ILE A 6 18.34 12.86 -10.29
CA ILE A 6 16.94 12.47 -10.50
C ILE A 6 16.09 13.65 -10.02
N ASN A 7 15.19 14.11 -10.89
CA ASN A 7 14.30 15.22 -10.55
C ASN A 7 13.51 14.85 -9.28
N PRO A 8 13.50 15.70 -8.24
CA PRO A 8 12.75 15.44 -6.99
C PRO A 8 11.28 15.04 -7.23
N ALA A 9 10.64 15.60 -8.26
CA ALA A 9 9.28 15.23 -8.64
C ALA A 9 9.15 13.76 -9.07
N VAL A 10 10.14 13.25 -9.82
CA VAL A 10 10.20 11.85 -10.25
C VAL A 10 10.46 10.93 -9.06
N LEU A 11 11.31 11.36 -8.12
CA LEU A 11 11.58 10.61 -6.89
C LEU A 11 10.31 10.49 -6.03
N ARG A 12 9.52 11.57 -5.89
CA ARG A 12 8.22 11.54 -5.20
C ARG A 12 7.22 10.61 -5.86
N LEU A 13 7.09 10.69 -7.18
CA LEU A 13 6.19 9.82 -7.94
C LEU A 13 6.54 8.35 -7.74
N LEU A 14 7.83 8.00 -7.78
CA LEU A 14 8.32 6.63 -7.64
C LEU A 14 8.05 6.03 -6.25
N VAL A 15 7.95 6.87 -5.20
CA VAL A 15 7.67 6.40 -3.84
C VAL A 15 6.16 6.45 -3.52
N ILE A 16 5.42 7.41 -4.06
CA ILE A 16 3.96 7.53 -3.86
C ILE A 16 3.22 6.45 -4.67
N PHE A 17 3.63 6.19 -5.90
CA PHE A 17 2.92 5.27 -6.80
C PHE A 17 2.77 3.84 -6.24
N PRO A 18 3.84 3.19 -5.72
CA PRO A 18 3.69 1.87 -5.10
C PRO A 18 2.74 1.87 -3.91
N ASN A 19 2.72 2.95 -3.13
CA ASN A 19 1.83 3.07 -1.98
C ASN A 19 0.36 3.25 -2.41
N VAL A 20 0.10 4.00 -3.48
CA VAL A 20 -1.25 4.10 -4.08
C VAL A 20 -1.72 2.73 -4.58
N LEU A 21 -0.85 1.96 -5.24
CA LEU A 21 -1.17 0.58 -5.64
C LEU A 21 -1.52 -0.31 -4.43
N SER A 22 -0.81 -0.16 -3.31
CA SER A 22 -1.14 -0.89 -2.06
C SER A 22 -2.54 -0.55 -1.54
N TYR A 23 -2.99 0.71 -1.64
CA TYR A 23 -4.36 1.09 -1.29
C TYR A 23 -5.39 0.49 -2.25
N MET A 24 -5.09 0.46 -3.55
CA MET A 24 -5.96 -0.19 -4.55
C MET A 24 -6.09 -1.69 -4.27
N LEU A 25 -4.98 -2.36 -3.95
CA LEU A 25 -4.98 -3.77 -3.55
C LEU A 25 -5.79 -3.98 -2.27
N LEU A 26 -5.58 -3.16 -1.24
CA LEU A 26 -6.30 -3.26 0.03
C LEU A 26 -7.82 -3.15 -0.20
N LEU A 27 -8.25 -2.16 -0.98
CA LEU A 27 -9.65 -1.97 -1.32
C LEU A 27 -10.21 -3.13 -2.14
N GLY A 28 -9.44 -3.63 -3.12
CA GLY A 28 -9.82 -4.79 -3.91
C GLY A 28 -9.97 -6.06 -3.06
N VAL A 29 -9.07 -6.30 -2.11
CA VAL A 29 -9.15 -7.42 -1.17
C VAL A 29 -10.37 -7.31 -0.27
N ILE A 30 -10.68 -6.11 0.25
CA ILE A 30 -11.87 -5.89 1.09
C ILE A 30 -13.14 -6.23 0.28
N ILE A 31 -13.25 -5.73 -0.95
CA ILE A 31 -14.39 -6.04 -1.82
C ILE A 31 -14.48 -7.54 -2.11
N TYR A 32 -13.35 -8.18 -2.40
CA TYR A 32 -13.28 -9.63 -2.64
C TYR A 32 -13.77 -10.43 -1.43
N ILE A 33 -13.34 -10.08 -0.22
CA ILE A 33 -13.77 -10.73 1.02
C ILE A 33 -15.29 -10.58 1.21
N ILE A 34 -15.82 -9.37 1.03
CA ILE A 34 -17.26 -9.08 1.22
C ILE A 34 -18.10 -9.87 0.21
N THR A 35 -17.70 -9.85 -1.06
CA THR A 35 -18.45 -10.51 -2.16
C THR A 35 -18.36 -12.03 -2.11
N ASN A 36 -17.28 -12.60 -1.55
CA ASN A 36 -17.04 -14.05 -1.51
C ASN A 36 -17.06 -14.62 -0.09
N PHE A 37 -17.65 -13.91 0.88
CA PHE A 37 -17.53 -14.24 2.31
C PHE A 37 -17.93 -15.70 2.62
N ALA A 38 -19.08 -16.15 2.11
CA ALA A 38 -19.58 -17.50 2.35
C ALA A 38 -18.65 -18.58 1.77
N ALA A 39 -18.17 -18.37 0.54
CA ALA A 39 -17.25 -19.30 -0.13
C ALA A 39 -15.89 -19.36 0.60
N LEU A 40 -15.34 -18.21 1.00
CA LEU A 40 -14.09 -18.14 1.75
C LEU A 40 -14.19 -18.79 3.12
N LYS A 41 -15.34 -18.65 3.79
CA LYS A 41 -15.60 -19.31 5.08
C LYS A 41 -15.71 -20.83 4.91
N ALA A 42 -16.41 -21.31 3.89
CA ALA A 42 -16.56 -22.73 3.59
C ALA A 42 -15.22 -23.39 3.21
N ALA A 43 -14.34 -22.65 2.52
CA ALA A 43 -13.02 -23.12 2.10
C ALA A 43 -11.92 -22.93 3.17
N ASN A 44 -12.25 -22.51 4.39
CA ASN A 44 -11.28 -22.14 5.45
C ASN A 44 -10.23 -21.09 5.02
N GLY A 45 -10.48 -20.34 3.95
CA GLY A 45 -9.58 -19.32 3.43
C GLY A 45 -9.79 -17.93 4.04
N LEU A 46 -10.93 -17.68 4.69
CA LEU A 46 -11.32 -16.37 5.21
C LEU A 46 -10.26 -15.78 6.16
N THR A 47 -9.70 -16.58 7.07
CA THR A 47 -8.70 -16.14 8.04
C THR A 47 -7.46 -15.55 7.38
N PHE A 48 -6.97 -16.18 6.30
CA PHE A 48 -5.81 -15.69 5.56
C PHE A 48 -6.06 -14.29 5.00
N TRP A 49 -7.20 -14.08 4.34
CA TRP A 49 -7.54 -12.80 3.73
C TRP A 49 -7.73 -11.69 4.77
N LEU A 50 -8.32 -12.01 5.93
CA LEU A 50 -8.44 -11.06 7.04
C LEU A 50 -7.08 -10.67 7.62
N ILE A 51 -6.17 -11.63 7.81
CA ILE A 51 -4.79 -11.35 8.25
C ILE A 51 -4.09 -10.45 7.24
N LEU A 52 -4.25 -10.73 5.94
CA LEU A 52 -3.67 -9.92 4.88
C LEU A 52 -4.15 -8.45 4.96
N VAL A 53 -5.45 -8.21 5.20
CA VAL A 53 -5.99 -6.85 5.41
C VAL A 53 -5.41 -6.20 6.68
N ILE A 54 -5.35 -6.94 7.79
CA ILE A 54 -4.82 -6.46 9.08
C ILE A 54 -3.35 -6.08 9.00
N ILE A 55 -2.56 -6.74 8.14
CA ILE A 55 -1.15 -6.42 7.95
C ILE A 55 -0.98 -5.31 6.91
N LEU A 56 -1.65 -5.43 5.76
CA LEU A 56 -1.50 -4.51 4.64
C LEU A 56 -1.99 -3.10 4.99
N GLY A 57 -3.09 -2.98 5.74
CA GLY A 57 -3.65 -1.69 6.15
C GLY A 57 -2.66 -0.82 6.92
N PRO A 58 -2.12 -1.28 8.08
CA PRO A 58 -1.12 -0.55 8.84
C PRO A 58 0.15 -0.26 8.04
N ILE A 59 0.61 -1.17 7.18
CA ILE A 59 1.80 -0.94 6.34
C ILE A 59 1.55 0.19 5.34
N ALA A 60 0.40 0.21 4.65
CA ALA A 60 0.05 1.28 3.71
C ALA A 60 -0.07 2.64 4.43
N ILE A 61 -0.67 2.66 5.63
CA ILE A 61 -0.78 3.87 6.44
C ILE A 61 0.60 4.36 6.91
N TYR A 62 1.43 3.47 7.43
CA TYR A 62 2.78 3.80 7.89
C TYR A 62 3.65 4.32 6.74
N THR A 63 3.58 3.68 5.58
CA THR A 63 4.28 4.13 4.38
C THR A 63 3.85 5.53 3.98
N THR A 64 2.54 5.81 4.00
CA THR A 64 2.00 7.15 3.75
C THR A 64 2.58 8.18 4.71
N TYR A 65 2.59 7.88 6.02
CA TYR A 65 3.19 8.76 7.03
C TYR A 65 4.68 9.03 6.75
N SER A 66 5.44 7.98 6.44
CA SER A 66 6.87 8.07 6.14
C SER A 66 7.15 8.94 4.90
N ILE A 67 6.36 8.77 3.84
CA ILE A 67 6.46 9.58 2.61
C ILE A 67 6.21 11.05 2.92
N VAL A 68 5.11 11.36 3.61
CA VAL A 68 4.75 12.74 3.98
C VAL A 68 5.84 13.37 4.85
N LYS A 69 6.38 12.62 5.81
CA LYS A 69 7.49 13.09 6.67
C LYS A 69 8.73 13.42 5.85
N ARG A 70 9.11 12.56 4.89
CA ARG A 70 10.30 12.78 4.05
C ARG A 70 10.13 13.94 3.06
N ILE A 71 8.93 14.15 2.53
CA ILE A 71 8.60 15.32 1.70
C ILE A 71 8.71 16.60 2.54
N LYS A 72 8.17 16.63 3.76
CA LYS A 72 8.26 17.79 4.66
C LYS A 72 9.71 18.11 5.07
N ALA A 73 10.57 17.11 5.17
CA ALA A 73 11.99 17.28 5.48
C ALA A 73 12.84 17.73 4.27
N GLY A 74 12.25 17.86 3.07
CA GLY A 74 12.98 18.24 1.85
C GLY A 74 13.94 17.16 1.32
N VAL A 75 13.85 15.93 1.86
CA VAL A 75 14.68 14.78 1.44
C VAL A 75 14.10 14.12 0.18
N LEU A 76 12.80 14.33 -0.07
CA LEU A 76 12.04 13.87 -1.23
C LEU A 76 11.41 15.06 -1.95
#